data_AF-A0AAV5RB36-F1
#
_entry.id   AF-A0AAV5RB36-F1
#
_cell.length_a   1.000
_cell.length_b   1.000
_cell.length_c   1.000
_cell.angle_alpha   90.00
_cell.angle_beta   90.00
_cell.angle_gamma   90.00
#
_symmetry.space_group_name_H-M   'P 1'
#
loop_
_entity.id
_entity.type
_entity.pdbx_description
1 polymer ?
#
loop_
_entity_poly.entity_id
_entity_poly.type
_entity_poly.pdbx_seq_one_letter_code
_entity_poly.pdbx_strand_id
1 'polypeptide(L)'
;MLSLLVRKHQCQSYNSFGNILTRFFQTKNAGPWARIQIDNVSVEERSILYELEDLEMTEPPQSNIPFLVYKSFPNEVKYPKKPKNWNDENLSSYMDSIISKHHLRSQWKQINDDIKKLTYEFPTAFSKEQYIKMLLFLHYTNNHKLKFEVLNHMLENTNIKQDIDFHNIMISPTTKPPNYPNFIDRLSSIRERKQKINLNTWYYSFLTLKSEDAKFQLLEYMHDNKLSILPLLSHLTPIAHKISPHDMKLILEENNIDLEIGTGDKRLDSIYFDEMLISYLNWEGPEEAWKFLKSSKKFEKYFNITTFVTLVNYFRKKNQLGFCFALSHYFYTRYHVNTSMVLLSILFNTHLIACEPFDKWRELTMVAYDAKDKFFVSSGTLSSLHDYATLHKFDPHFENFTDDEKKFRSNLFYSLRWSKEPIFELSKNNNVFKKMAKLIGQKE
;
A
#
# COMPACT_ATOMS: atom_id res chain seq x y z
N MET A 1 43.48 35.35 31.33
CA MET A 1 43.96 34.26 32.20
C MET A 1 42.79 33.87 33.09
N LEU A 2 42.12 32.76 32.76
CA LEU A 2 41.18 31.98 33.61
C LEU A 2 39.92 32.74 34.12
N SER A 3 38.68 32.22 34.11
CA SER A 3 38.18 30.87 33.86
C SER A 3 36.67 30.78 34.15
N LEU A 4 36.00 29.79 33.52
CA LEU A 4 34.84 28.99 34.00
C LEU A 4 33.44 29.69 34.03
N LEU A 5 32.28 29.08 33.71
CA LEU A 5 31.87 27.88 32.94
C LEU A 5 30.31 27.75 33.06
N VAL A 6 29.67 27.16 32.03
CA VAL A 6 28.37 26.42 31.98
C VAL A 6 27.01 27.16 31.98
N ARG A 7 26.42 27.21 30.77
CA ARG A 7 25.09 26.70 30.28
C ARG A 7 23.89 26.60 31.24
N LYS A 8 22.71 27.07 30.76
CA LYS A 8 21.61 26.20 30.26
C LYS A 8 20.47 27.00 29.60
N HIS A 9 19.88 26.38 28.56
CA HIS A 9 18.73 26.77 27.74
C HIS A 9 17.47 27.16 28.52
N GLN A 10 16.69 28.11 27.99
CA GLN A 10 15.26 27.93 27.66
C GLN A 10 14.64 29.13 26.90
N CYS A 11 13.80 28.78 25.93
CA CYS A 11 12.57 29.44 25.48
C CYS A 11 12.59 30.94 25.15
N GLN A 12 12.60 31.26 23.86
CA GLN A 12 11.76 32.35 23.35
C GLN A 12 10.93 31.87 22.16
N SER A 13 9.63 31.90 22.42
CA SER A 13 8.49 31.56 21.59
C SER A 13 8.01 32.76 20.76
N TYR A 14 7.25 32.47 19.71
CA TYR A 14 6.34 33.35 18.96
C TYR A 14 6.98 34.44 18.08
N ASN A 15 7.10 34.16 16.77
CA ASN A 15 6.80 35.12 15.68
C ASN A 15 6.87 34.51 14.26
N SER A 16 6.19 33.39 14.00
CA SER A 16 5.98 32.91 12.61
C SER A 16 4.56 32.40 12.30
N PHE A 17 3.60 32.58 13.20
CA PHE A 17 2.20 32.22 13.01
C PHE A 17 1.42 33.13 12.03
N GLY A 18 2.07 34.14 11.44
CA GLY A 18 1.44 35.15 10.60
C GLY A 18 1.39 34.89 9.08
N ASN A 19 2.05 33.84 8.56
CA ASN A 19 2.15 33.61 7.11
C ASN A 19 1.43 32.34 6.60
N ILE A 20 0.72 31.61 7.46
CA ILE A 20 -0.01 30.39 7.06
C ILE A 20 -1.45 30.68 6.60
N LEU A 21 -2.00 31.86 6.93
CA LEU A 21 -3.39 32.22 6.55
C LEU A 21 -3.52 33.02 5.25
N THR A 22 -2.43 33.44 4.61
CA THR A 22 -2.50 34.26 3.37
C THR A 22 -2.58 33.43 2.08
N ARG A 23 -2.45 32.10 2.14
CA ARG A 23 -2.72 31.20 0.99
C ARG A 23 -4.19 30.76 0.87
N PHE A 24 -5.10 31.32 1.67
CA PHE A 24 -6.51 30.90 1.73
C PHE A 24 -7.44 31.54 0.69
N PHE A 25 -7.00 32.51 -0.13
CA PHE A 25 -7.91 33.24 -1.04
C PHE A 25 -7.41 33.47 -2.48
N GLN A 26 -6.49 32.67 -3.03
CA GLN A 26 -6.01 32.87 -4.42
C GLN A 26 -6.02 31.63 -5.34
N THR A 27 -6.65 30.52 -4.98
CA THR A 27 -6.54 29.29 -5.78
C THR A 27 -7.77 29.01 -6.63
N LYS A 28 -8.19 29.95 -7.48
CA LYS A 28 -8.99 29.62 -8.68
C LYS A 28 -8.12 29.14 -9.86
N ASN A 29 -6.80 29.31 -9.79
CA ASN A 29 -5.82 28.90 -10.80
C ASN A 29 -4.67 28.04 -10.25
N ALA A 30 -4.81 27.45 -9.06
CA ALA A 30 -3.76 26.60 -8.52
C ALA A 30 -3.94 25.18 -9.05
N GLY A 31 -2.87 24.63 -9.62
CA GLY A 31 -2.87 23.31 -10.24
C GLY A 31 -3.18 22.16 -9.27
N PRO A 32 -3.21 20.90 -9.77
CA PRO A 32 -3.59 19.69 -9.02
C PRO A 32 -2.87 19.51 -7.67
N TRP A 33 -1.68 20.10 -7.55
CA TRP A 33 -0.71 19.95 -6.47
C TRP A 33 -0.74 21.07 -5.42
N ALA A 34 -1.80 21.86 -5.31
CA ALA A 34 -1.76 23.10 -4.51
C ALA A 34 -2.81 23.19 -3.38
N ARG A 35 -3.53 22.10 -3.08
CA ARG A 35 -4.71 22.15 -2.19
C ARG A 35 -4.71 21.09 -1.10
N ILE A 36 -3.71 21.04 -0.23
CA ILE A 36 -3.79 20.22 1.00
C ILE A 36 -3.24 20.95 2.23
N GLN A 37 -4.00 20.90 3.32
CA GLN A 37 -3.64 21.39 4.65
C GLN A 37 -2.68 20.38 5.31
N ILE A 38 -1.50 20.85 5.76
CA ILE A 38 -0.43 20.01 6.31
C ILE A 38 -0.66 19.82 7.82
N ASP A 39 -1.38 18.78 8.21
CA ASP A 39 -1.69 18.56 9.63
C ASP A 39 -0.98 17.34 10.25
N ASN A 40 -0.43 16.37 9.48
CA ASN A 40 0.10 15.11 10.05
C ASN A 40 1.42 14.59 9.43
N VAL A 41 2.49 15.40 9.39
CA VAL A 41 3.86 14.92 9.04
C VAL A 41 4.75 14.86 10.28
N SER A 42 5.30 13.68 10.57
CA SER A 42 6.23 13.46 11.68
C SER A 42 7.54 14.24 11.52
N VAL A 43 8.26 14.48 12.63
CA VAL A 43 9.55 15.20 12.58
C VAL A 43 10.55 14.47 11.68
N GLU A 44 10.58 13.14 11.76
CA GLU A 44 11.46 12.29 10.98
C GLU A 44 11.14 12.32 9.48
N GLU A 45 9.85 12.28 9.12
CA GLU A 45 9.45 12.39 7.71
C GLU A 45 9.74 13.79 7.15
N ARG A 46 9.59 14.85 7.96
CA ARG A 46 10.05 16.20 7.58
C ARG A 46 11.55 16.21 7.33
N SER A 47 12.35 15.60 8.21
CA SER A 47 13.80 15.50 8.02
C SER A 47 14.16 14.77 6.73
N ILE A 48 13.45 13.70 6.37
CA ILE A 48 13.65 13.01 5.08
C ILE A 48 13.35 13.96 3.91
N LEU A 49 12.24 14.70 3.96
CA LEU A 49 11.90 15.67 2.91
C LEU A 49 12.96 16.77 2.78
N TYR A 50 13.41 17.35 3.91
CA TYR A 50 14.48 18.35 3.91
C TYR A 50 15.80 17.81 3.32
N GLU A 51 16.20 16.59 3.70
CA GLU A 51 17.41 15.99 3.14
C GLU A 51 17.27 15.73 1.63
N LEU A 52 16.08 15.39 1.13
CA LEU A 52 15.82 15.22 -0.30
C LEU A 52 15.83 16.55 -1.07
N GLU A 53 15.24 17.61 -0.50
CA GLU A 53 15.26 18.96 -1.07
C GLU A 53 16.71 19.49 -1.20
N ASP A 54 17.55 19.20 -0.22
CA ASP A 54 18.96 19.58 -0.20
C ASP A 54 19.85 18.75 -1.16
N LEU A 55 19.38 17.59 -1.63
CA LEU A 55 20.21 16.62 -2.35
C LEU A 55 20.43 16.93 -3.84
N GLU A 56 19.61 17.75 -4.52
CA GLU A 56 19.93 18.33 -5.85
C GLU A 56 18.84 19.30 -6.37
N MET A 57 19.28 20.40 -7.01
CA MET A 57 18.46 21.38 -7.76
C MET A 57 18.48 21.16 -9.30
N THR A 58 19.02 20.04 -9.77
CA THR A 58 19.13 19.69 -11.21
C THR A 58 18.51 18.34 -11.48
N GLU A 59 17.92 18.17 -12.67
CA GLU A 59 17.17 16.96 -13.08
C GLU A 59 18.03 15.68 -12.88
N PRO A 60 17.69 14.81 -11.91
CA PRO A 60 18.47 13.64 -11.57
C PRO A 60 18.39 12.62 -12.72
N PRO A 61 19.50 11.96 -13.08
CA PRO A 61 19.51 10.98 -14.16
C PRO A 61 18.60 9.78 -13.85
N GLN A 62 18.13 9.11 -14.91
CA GLN A 62 17.55 7.77 -14.79
C GLN A 62 18.65 6.78 -14.40
N SER A 63 18.33 5.83 -13.52
CA SER A 63 19.24 4.72 -13.21
C SER A 63 19.25 3.73 -14.37
N ASN A 64 20.43 3.16 -14.66
CA ASN A 64 20.55 2.00 -15.55
C ASN A 64 19.92 0.73 -14.94
N ILE A 65 19.64 0.74 -13.64
CA ILE A 65 18.94 -0.32 -12.94
C ILE A 65 17.50 0.12 -12.74
N PRO A 66 16.52 -0.68 -13.22
CA PRO A 66 15.11 -0.31 -13.11
C PRO A 66 14.70 -0.14 -11.65
N PHE A 67 13.66 0.65 -11.41
CA PHE A 67 13.03 0.72 -10.10
C PHE A 67 12.41 -0.64 -9.74
N LEU A 68 12.83 -1.24 -8.62
CA LEU A 68 12.42 -2.58 -8.21
C LEU A 68 11.78 -2.55 -6.82
N VAL A 69 10.56 -3.08 -6.71
CA VAL A 69 9.87 -3.27 -5.42
C VAL A 69 9.70 -4.77 -5.21
N TYR A 70 10.44 -5.36 -4.26
CA TYR A 70 10.46 -6.82 -4.09
C TYR A 70 9.08 -7.43 -3.82
N LYS A 71 8.20 -6.72 -3.11
CA LYS A 71 6.81 -7.14 -2.86
C LYS A 71 5.99 -7.29 -4.15
N SER A 72 6.38 -6.60 -5.22
CA SER A 72 5.71 -6.62 -6.52
C SER A 72 6.28 -7.69 -7.46
N PHE A 73 7.27 -8.48 -7.04
CA PHE A 73 7.82 -9.55 -7.87
C PHE A 73 6.82 -10.70 -8.02
N PRO A 74 6.87 -11.46 -9.13
CA PRO A 74 6.02 -12.62 -9.33
C PRO A 74 6.12 -13.60 -8.17
N ASN A 75 4.98 -14.06 -7.64
CA ASN A 75 4.94 -15.03 -6.57
C ASN A 75 5.47 -16.39 -7.05
N GLU A 76 6.33 -17.01 -6.25
CA GLU A 76 6.81 -18.37 -6.48
C GLU A 76 6.42 -19.25 -5.30
N VAL A 77 5.71 -20.33 -5.60
CA VAL A 77 5.25 -21.29 -4.57
C VAL A 77 6.31 -22.35 -4.31
N LYS A 78 7.07 -22.73 -5.34
CA LYS A 78 8.04 -23.82 -5.26
C LYS A 78 9.47 -23.28 -5.23
N TYR A 79 10.24 -23.75 -4.26
CA TYR A 79 11.66 -23.40 -4.19
C TYR A 79 12.39 -23.84 -5.49
N PRO A 80 13.23 -22.98 -6.09
CA PRO A 80 13.96 -23.33 -7.31
C PRO A 80 14.88 -24.54 -7.09
N LYS A 81 14.91 -25.44 -8.07
CA LYS A 81 15.82 -26.60 -8.03
C LYS A 81 17.25 -26.13 -8.26
N LYS A 82 18.18 -26.61 -7.43
CA LYS A 82 19.61 -26.39 -7.63
C LYS A 82 20.06 -27.02 -8.96
N PRO A 83 20.90 -26.34 -9.75
CA PRO A 83 21.49 -26.94 -10.94
C PRO A 83 22.35 -28.15 -10.56
N LYS A 84 22.46 -29.10 -11.50
CA LYS A 84 23.29 -30.29 -11.30
C LYS A 84 24.79 -29.96 -11.35
N ASN A 85 25.15 -28.95 -12.15
CA ASN A 85 26.52 -28.48 -12.34
C ASN A 85 26.58 -26.96 -12.15
N TRP A 86 27.57 -26.48 -11.41
CA TRP A 86 27.82 -25.05 -11.20
C TRP A 86 28.82 -24.54 -12.24
N ASN A 87 28.30 -23.87 -13.25
CA ASN A 87 29.05 -23.00 -14.15
C ASN A 87 28.45 -21.59 -14.09
N ASP A 88 29.10 -20.59 -14.66
CA ASP A 88 28.68 -19.20 -14.55
C ASP A 88 27.22 -18.97 -15.00
N GLU A 89 26.81 -19.61 -16.10
CA GLU A 89 25.44 -19.52 -16.63
C GLU A 89 24.40 -20.12 -15.68
N ASN A 90 24.64 -21.34 -15.19
CA ASN A 90 23.73 -22.01 -14.26
C ASN A 90 23.67 -21.31 -12.91
N LEU A 91 24.79 -20.75 -12.45
CA LEU A 91 24.89 -20.01 -11.20
C LEU A 91 24.10 -18.70 -11.29
N SER A 92 24.30 -17.95 -12.37
CA SER A 92 23.56 -16.73 -12.70
C SER A 92 22.05 -16.99 -12.80
N SER A 93 21.64 -17.97 -13.61
CA SER A 93 20.24 -18.36 -13.80
C SER A 93 19.58 -18.84 -12.50
N TYR A 94 20.28 -19.65 -11.70
CA TYR A 94 19.78 -20.09 -10.41
C TYR A 94 19.59 -18.92 -9.45
N MET A 95 20.56 -18.01 -9.41
CA MET A 95 20.47 -16.83 -8.56
C MET A 95 19.29 -15.94 -8.93
N ASP A 96 19.09 -15.65 -10.22
CA ASP A 96 17.93 -14.89 -10.70
C ASP A 96 16.60 -15.57 -10.35
N SER A 97 16.54 -16.90 -10.40
CA SER A 97 15.34 -17.65 -10.01
C SER A 97 14.96 -17.49 -8.53
N ILE A 98 15.95 -17.19 -7.69
CA ILE A 98 15.78 -16.96 -6.25
C ILE A 98 15.46 -15.49 -5.96
N ILE A 99 16.18 -14.54 -6.57
CA ILE A 99 16.10 -13.13 -6.18
C ILE A 99 15.09 -12.31 -7.00
N SER A 100 14.67 -12.79 -8.17
CA SER A 100 13.70 -12.10 -9.04
C SER A 100 12.26 -12.58 -8.85
N LYS A 101 11.98 -13.31 -7.77
CA LYS A 101 10.64 -13.81 -7.43
C LYS A 101 10.33 -13.58 -5.96
N HIS A 102 9.05 -13.41 -5.64
CA HIS A 102 8.56 -13.27 -4.27
C HIS A 102 8.27 -14.65 -3.66
N HIS A 103 9.11 -15.07 -2.71
CA HIS A 103 9.07 -16.40 -2.08
C HIS A 103 8.33 -16.42 -0.75
N LEU A 104 7.82 -17.60 -0.38
CA LEU A 104 7.17 -17.82 0.93
C LEU A 104 8.16 -17.61 2.08
N ARG A 105 7.68 -17.10 3.23
CA ARG A 105 8.50 -16.86 4.42
C ARG A 105 9.27 -18.10 4.90
N SER A 106 8.67 -19.28 4.76
CA SER A 106 9.29 -20.56 5.10
C SER A 106 10.55 -20.87 4.28
N GLN A 107 10.69 -20.28 3.09
CA GLN A 107 11.81 -20.49 2.19
C GLN A 107 12.96 -19.50 2.42
N TRP A 108 12.72 -18.38 3.12
CA TRP A 108 13.72 -17.30 3.25
C TRP A 108 15.03 -17.72 3.89
N LYS A 109 15.00 -18.66 4.85
CA LYS A 109 16.22 -19.20 5.46
C LYS A 109 17.10 -19.88 4.40
N GLN A 110 16.49 -20.73 3.57
CA GLN A 110 17.20 -21.45 2.52
C GLN A 110 17.77 -20.48 1.46
N ILE A 111 17.01 -19.45 1.11
CA ILE A 111 17.48 -18.38 0.21
C ILE A 111 18.70 -17.66 0.82
N ASN A 112 18.64 -17.28 2.09
CA ASN A 112 19.76 -16.63 2.77
C ASN A 112 21.02 -17.50 2.75
N ASP A 113 20.87 -18.79 3.02
CA ASP A 113 21.97 -19.75 3.02
C ASP A 113 22.57 -19.89 1.61
N ASP A 114 21.74 -19.96 0.58
CA ASP A 114 22.18 -20.05 -0.83
C ASP A 114 22.85 -18.75 -1.31
N ILE A 115 22.29 -17.58 -0.98
CA ILE A 115 22.93 -16.27 -1.28
C ILE A 115 24.30 -16.21 -0.60
N LYS A 116 24.39 -16.53 0.69
CA LYS A 116 25.65 -16.50 1.43
C LYS A 116 26.67 -17.43 0.79
N LYS A 117 26.31 -18.69 0.58
CA LYS A 117 27.21 -19.70 0.03
C LYS A 117 27.74 -19.28 -1.35
N LEU A 118 26.84 -18.94 -2.26
CA LEU A 118 27.20 -18.71 -3.65
C LEU A 118 27.99 -17.40 -3.84
N THR A 119 27.66 -16.34 -3.10
CA THR A 119 28.41 -15.07 -3.16
C THR A 119 29.82 -15.19 -2.59
N TYR A 120 30.03 -16.07 -1.61
CA TYR A 120 31.36 -16.34 -1.05
C TYR A 120 32.20 -17.29 -1.91
N GLU A 121 31.58 -18.30 -2.53
CA GLU A 121 32.28 -19.24 -3.40
C GLU A 121 32.59 -18.66 -4.78
N PHE A 122 31.70 -17.81 -5.32
CA PHE A 122 31.77 -17.30 -6.70
C PHE A 122 31.50 -15.79 -6.79
N PRO A 123 32.24 -14.93 -6.06
CA PRO A 123 31.94 -13.51 -5.98
C PRO A 123 31.98 -12.78 -7.34
N THR A 124 32.85 -13.20 -8.25
CA THR A 124 33.04 -12.57 -9.57
C THR A 124 32.04 -13.04 -10.62
N ALA A 125 31.21 -14.06 -10.32
CA ALA A 125 30.27 -14.62 -11.29
C ALA A 125 28.94 -13.84 -11.38
N PHE A 126 28.70 -12.90 -10.45
CA PHE A 126 27.46 -12.13 -10.39
C PHE A 126 27.64 -10.72 -10.93
N SER A 127 26.64 -10.24 -11.67
CA SER A 127 26.59 -8.86 -12.14
C SER A 127 26.23 -7.88 -11.01
N LYS A 128 26.48 -6.58 -11.22
CA LYS A 128 26.01 -5.50 -10.32
C LYS A 128 24.50 -5.59 -10.08
N GLU A 129 23.72 -5.87 -11.12
CA GLU A 129 22.25 -5.98 -11.01
C GLU A 129 21.85 -7.15 -10.09
N GLN A 130 22.52 -8.30 -10.22
CA GLN A 130 22.26 -9.46 -9.37
C GLN A 130 22.62 -9.17 -7.92
N TYR A 131 23.76 -8.56 -7.64
CA TYR A 131 24.09 -8.10 -6.28
C TYR A 131 23.04 -7.16 -5.71
N ILE A 132 22.54 -6.22 -6.50
CA ILE A 132 21.50 -5.30 -6.06
C ILE A 132 20.18 -6.03 -5.73
N LYS A 133 19.77 -6.99 -6.56
CA LYS A 133 18.58 -7.83 -6.29
C LYS A 133 18.76 -8.72 -5.05
N MET A 134 19.95 -9.30 -4.83
CA MET A 134 20.27 -10.04 -3.60
C MET A 134 20.15 -9.13 -2.37
N LEU A 135 20.76 -7.95 -2.43
CA LEU A 135 20.72 -6.98 -1.33
C LEU A 135 19.29 -6.47 -1.09
N LEU A 136 18.49 -6.30 -2.15
CA LEU A 136 17.08 -5.92 -2.05
C LEU A 136 16.28 -7.00 -1.33
N PHE A 137 16.47 -8.28 -1.67
CA PHE A 137 15.87 -9.38 -0.93
C PHE A 137 16.28 -9.39 0.55
N LEU A 138 17.58 -9.28 0.84
CA LEU A 138 18.09 -9.29 2.21
C LEU A 138 17.62 -8.07 3.02
N HIS A 139 17.49 -6.91 2.36
CA HIS A 139 16.93 -5.70 2.94
C HIS A 139 15.45 -5.89 3.28
N TYR A 140 14.65 -6.33 2.30
CA TYR A 140 13.21 -6.55 2.46
C TYR A 140 12.88 -7.55 3.58
N THR A 141 13.66 -8.63 3.68
CA THR A 141 13.51 -9.68 4.71
C THR A 141 14.16 -9.33 6.05
N ASN A 142 14.72 -8.11 6.19
CA ASN A 142 15.37 -7.60 7.40
C ASN A 142 16.59 -8.41 7.87
N ASN A 143 17.29 -9.11 6.97
CA ASN A 143 18.55 -9.77 7.28
C ASN A 143 19.74 -8.82 7.12
N HIS A 144 19.81 -7.78 7.96
CA HIS A 144 20.81 -6.72 7.84
C HIS A 144 22.25 -7.22 8.01
N LYS A 145 22.48 -8.22 8.87
CA LYS A 145 23.81 -8.80 9.05
C LYS A 145 24.31 -9.40 7.74
N LEU A 146 23.56 -10.33 7.14
CA LEU A 146 23.96 -10.96 5.89
C LEU A 146 24.04 -9.95 4.74
N LYS A 147 23.13 -8.99 4.70
CA LYS A 147 23.15 -7.90 3.71
C LYS A 147 24.50 -7.16 3.69
N PHE A 148 25.02 -6.79 4.86
CA PHE A 148 26.31 -6.11 4.94
C PHE A 148 27.50 -7.07 4.75
N GLU A 149 27.40 -8.33 5.18
CA GLU A 149 28.40 -9.37 4.87
C GLU A 149 28.57 -9.54 3.35
N VAL A 150 27.47 -9.72 2.60
CA VAL A 150 27.48 -9.86 1.13
C VAL A 150 28.00 -8.60 0.45
N LEU A 151 27.58 -7.41 0.89
CA LEU A 151 28.05 -6.15 0.32
C LEU A 151 29.55 -5.97 0.51
N ASN A 152 30.07 -6.21 1.72
CA ASN A 152 31.50 -6.07 2.00
C ASN A 152 32.31 -7.10 1.20
N HIS A 153 31.83 -8.36 1.15
CA HIS A 153 32.50 -9.40 0.39
C HIS A 153 32.56 -9.07 -1.12
N MET A 154 31.49 -8.53 -1.69
CA MET A 154 31.48 -8.02 -3.07
C MET A 154 32.53 -6.92 -3.27
N LEU A 155 32.62 -5.94 -2.36
CA LEU A 155 33.58 -4.83 -2.47
C LEU A 155 35.04 -5.30 -2.36
N GLU A 156 35.30 -6.33 -1.57
CA GLU A 156 36.64 -6.89 -1.37
C GLU A 156 37.10 -7.80 -2.52
N ASN A 157 36.16 -8.47 -3.21
CA ASN A 157 36.48 -9.56 -4.15
C ASN A 157 36.05 -9.28 -5.59
N THR A 158 35.49 -8.11 -5.89
CA THR A 158 35.06 -7.73 -7.23
C THR A 158 35.46 -6.29 -7.58
N ASN A 159 35.34 -5.93 -8.87
CA ASN A 159 35.54 -4.56 -9.33
C ASN A 159 34.28 -3.67 -9.19
N ILE A 160 33.20 -4.20 -8.61
CA ILE A 160 31.93 -3.49 -8.47
C ILE A 160 32.06 -2.48 -7.33
N LYS A 161 31.82 -1.20 -7.62
CA LYS A 161 31.84 -0.13 -6.62
C LYS A 161 30.46 0.08 -6.03
N GLN A 162 30.41 0.42 -4.74
CA GLN A 162 29.18 0.90 -4.10
C GLN A 162 28.85 2.31 -4.58
N ASP A 163 27.84 2.43 -5.44
CA ASP A 163 27.28 3.69 -5.92
C ASP A 163 25.85 3.91 -5.40
N ILE A 164 25.17 4.92 -5.97
CA ILE A 164 23.83 5.33 -5.55
C ILE A 164 22.79 4.20 -5.62
N ASP A 165 22.90 3.25 -6.55
CA ASP A 165 21.92 2.17 -6.66
C ASP A 165 21.96 1.24 -5.45
N PHE A 166 23.16 1.01 -4.89
CA PHE A 166 23.30 0.27 -3.63
C PHE A 166 22.72 1.04 -2.44
N HIS A 167 22.88 2.37 -2.42
CA HIS A 167 22.29 3.20 -1.38
C HIS A 167 20.76 3.22 -1.45
N ASN A 168 20.19 3.26 -2.67
CA ASN A 168 18.76 3.18 -2.93
C ASN A 168 18.12 1.91 -2.37
N ILE A 169 18.79 0.76 -2.50
CA ILE A 169 18.32 -0.48 -1.87
C ILE A 169 18.26 -0.36 -0.35
N MET A 170 19.18 0.37 0.27
CA MET A 170 19.24 0.53 1.73
C MET A 170 18.17 1.46 2.29
N ILE A 171 17.52 2.26 1.44
CA ILE A 171 16.39 3.13 1.78
C ILE A 171 15.06 2.61 1.23
N SER A 172 15.05 1.41 0.63
CA SER A 172 13.84 0.81 0.08
C SER A 172 12.91 0.24 1.19
N PRO A 173 11.63 -0.03 0.90
CA PRO A 173 10.72 -0.61 1.88
C PRO A 173 11.15 -1.99 2.38
N THR A 174 10.87 -2.28 3.66
CA THR A 174 11.06 -3.61 4.27
C THR A 174 9.75 -4.22 4.76
N THR A 175 9.84 -5.46 5.24
CA THR A 175 8.73 -6.13 5.95
C THR A 175 8.47 -5.60 7.36
N LYS A 176 9.32 -4.71 7.88
CA LYS A 176 9.19 -4.06 9.19
C LYS A 176 8.93 -2.54 9.01
N PRO A 177 8.45 -1.85 10.05
CA PRO A 177 8.38 -0.40 10.04
C PRO A 177 9.73 0.23 9.69
N PRO A 178 9.76 1.34 8.92
CA PRO A 178 10.98 2.05 8.58
C PRO A 178 11.74 2.51 9.81
N ASN A 179 13.07 2.37 9.77
CA ASN A 179 13.98 2.99 10.72
C ASN A 179 14.41 4.35 10.14
N TYR A 180 13.64 5.39 10.46
CA TYR A 180 13.89 6.73 9.93
C TYR A 180 15.26 7.31 10.32
N PRO A 181 15.78 7.15 11.57
CA PRO A 181 17.14 7.60 11.89
C PRO A 181 18.19 7.05 10.91
N ASN A 182 18.20 5.74 10.65
CA ASN A 182 19.13 5.14 9.69
C ASN A 182 18.91 5.62 8.25
N PHE A 183 17.67 5.95 7.89
CA PHE A 183 17.33 6.51 6.59
C PHE A 183 17.91 7.92 6.44
N ILE A 184 17.68 8.78 7.43
CA ILE A 184 18.16 10.17 7.47
C ILE A 184 19.68 10.18 7.42
N ASP A 185 20.36 9.42 8.29
CA ASP A 185 21.81 9.29 8.31
C ASP A 185 22.37 8.86 6.95
N ARG A 186 21.63 8.00 6.23
CA ARG A 186 22.00 7.55 4.89
C ARG A 186 21.89 8.68 3.88
N LEU A 187 20.78 9.42 3.85
CA LEU A 187 20.61 10.57 2.96
C LEU A 187 21.67 11.65 3.24
N SER A 188 21.90 11.97 4.51
CA SER A 188 22.94 12.91 4.92
C SER A 188 24.33 12.45 4.48
N SER A 189 24.65 11.16 4.60
CA SER A 189 25.92 10.62 4.10
C SER A 189 26.04 10.71 2.57
N ILE A 190 24.96 10.59 1.80
CA ILE A 190 24.96 10.76 0.34
C ILE A 190 25.28 12.23 0.02
N ARG A 191 24.62 13.16 0.73
CA ARG A 191 24.83 14.61 0.61
C ARG A 191 26.26 15.02 0.94
N GLU A 192 26.79 14.61 2.09
CA GLU A 192 28.14 14.93 2.55
C GLU A 192 29.21 14.44 1.57
N ARG A 193 28.99 13.27 0.96
CA ARG A 193 29.88 12.70 -0.05
C ARG A 193 29.69 13.29 -1.44
N LYS A 194 28.73 14.21 -1.62
CA LYS A 194 28.34 14.82 -2.89
C LYS A 194 28.08 13.77 -3.98
N GLN A 195 27.48 12.64 -3.59
CA GLN A 195 27.09 11.60 -4.54
C GLN A 195 25.84 12.07 -5.28
N LYS A 196 25.88 12.02 -6.62
CA LYS A 196 24.70 12.34 -7.44
C LYS A 196 23.60 11.31 -7.20
N ILE A 197 22.40 11.80 -6.90
CA ILE A 197 21.23 10.94 -6.74
C ILE A 197 20.62 10.62 -8.09
N ASN A 198 19.80 9.57 -8.15
CA ASN A 198 18.97 9.27 -9.32
C ASN A 198 17.50 9.18 -8.92
N LEU A 199 16.60 9.06 -9.91
CA LEU A 199 15.16 9.01 -9.66
C LEU A 199 14.71 7.89 -8.69
N ASN A 200 15.43 6.76 -8.62
CA ASN A 200 15.09 5.68 -7.68
C ASN A 200 15.18 6.12 -6.21
N THR A 201 16.02 7.11 -5.89
CA THR A 201 16.12 7.71 -4.54
C THR A 201 14.78 8.32 -4.12
N TRP A 202 14.16 9.07 -5.03
CA TRP A 202 12.84 9.67 -4.84
C TRP A 202 11.76 8.61 -4.72
N TYR A 203 11.80 7.60 -5.59
CA TYR A 203 10.79 6.54 -5.59
C TYR A 203 10.81 5.70 -4.32
N TYR A 204 11.99 5.29 -3.85
CA TYR A 204 12.11 4.53 -2.60
C TYR A 204 11.76 5.37 -1.37
N SER A 205 12.07 6.67 -1.39
CA SER A 205 11.64 7.60 -0.34
C SER A 205 10.12 7.68 -0.28
N PHE A 206 9.45 7.88 -1.42
CA PHE A 206 7.99 7.89 -1.50
C PHE A 206 7.37 6.63 -0.90
N LEU A 207 7.88 5.44 -1.26
CA LEU A 207 7.34 4.19 -0.73
C LEU A 207 7.59 4.00 0.77
N THR A 208 8.64 4.61 1.32
CA THR A 208 9.03 4.45 2.73
C THR A 208 8.33 5.42 3.68
N LEU A 209 7.92 6.60 3.18
CA LEU A 209 7.06 7.53 3.92
C LEU A 209 5.75 6.84 4.32
N LYS A 210 5.31 7.04 5.56
CA LYS A 210 4.06 6.49 6.09
C LYS A 210 2.93 7.50 5.96
N SER A 211 3.21 8.76 6.28
CA SER A 211 2.24 9.83 6.20
C SER A 211 1.83 10.08 4.76
N GLU A 212 0.52 10.14 4.56
CA GLU A 212 -0.08 10.52 3.28
C GLU A 212 0.27 11.97 2.92
N ASP A 213 0.38 12.87 3.90
CA ASP A 213 0.76 14.26 3.67
C ASP A 213 2.22 14.36 3.19
N ALA A 214 3.12 13.57 3.78
CA ALA A 214 4.53 13.51 3.36
C ALA A 214 4.67 12.96 1.94
N LYS A 215 3.90 11.91 1.62
CA LYS A 215 3.84 11.36 0.25
C LYS A 215 3.35 12.40 -0.75
N PHE A 216 2.33 13.18 -0.39
CA PHE A 216 1.80 14.23 -1.26
C PHE A 216 2.85 15.33 -1.49
N GLN A 217 3.45 15.87 -0.42
CA GLN A 217 4.52 16.87 -0.51
C GLN A 217 5.68 16.41 -1.40
N LEU A 218 6.08 15.14 -1.29
CA LEU A 218 7.12 14.60 -2.14
C LEU A 218 6.70 14.56 -3.62
N LEU A 219 5.45 14.25 -3.92
CA LEU A 219 4.95 14.28 -5.31
C LEU A 219 4.82 15.71 -5.84
N GLU A 220 4.36 16.67 -5.02
CA GLU A 220 4.35 18.09 -5.39
C GLU A 220 5.78 18.54 -5.74
N TYR A 221 6.76 18.20 -4.89
CA TYR A 221 8.16 18.52 -5.14
C TYR A 221 8.68 17.87 -6.43
N MET A 222 8.37 16.59 -6.65
CA MET A 222 8.75 15.89 -7.88
C MET A 222 8.13 16.56 -9.11
N HIS A 223 6.86 16.94 -9.05
CA HIS A 223 6.17 17.64 -10.13
C HIS A 223 6.79 19.01 -10.40
N ASP A 224 7.02 19.84 -9.38
CA ASP A 224 7.57 21.19 -9.52
C ASP A 224 8.98 21.18 -10.12
N ASN A 225 9.73 20.10 -9.87
CA ASN A 225 11.06 19.86 -10.43
C ASN A 225 11.05 19.02 -11.72
N LYS A 226 9.87 18.77 -12.32
CA LYS A 226 9.68 18.00 -13.56
C LYS A 226 10.26 16.58 -13.50
N LEU A 227 10.30 16.00 -12.31
CA LEU A 227 10.74 14.62 -12.11
C LEU A 227 9.65 13.66 -12.58
N SER A 228 10.03 12.62 -13.31
CA SER A 228 9.08 11.59 -13.71
C SER A 228 8.52 10.89 -12.46
N ILE A 229 7.19 10.73 -12.41
CA ILE A 229 6.50 9.97 -11.36
C ILE A 229 5.97 8.62 -11.87
N LEU A 230 6.27 8.27 -13.12
CA LEU A 230 5.71 7.09 -13.78
C LEU A 230 5.81 5.80 -12.95
N PRO A 231 6.95 5.48 -12.28
CA PRO A 231 7.05 4.27 -11.46
C PRO A 231 6.26 4.33 -10.14
N LEU A 232 5.80 5.51 -9.72
CA LEU A 232 5.00 5.73 -8.52
C LEU A 232 3.50 5.68 -8.77
N LEU A 233 3.06 5.78 -10.02
CA LEU A 233 1.63 5.81 -10.34
C LEU A 233 0.88 4.59 -9.77
N SER A 234 1.48 3.39 -9.80
CA SER A 234 0.86 2.17 -9.24
C SER A 234 0.89 2.09 -7.71
N HIS A 235 1.35 3.14 -7.05
CA HIS A 235 1.55 3.24 -5.61
C HIS A 235 0.82 4.45 -5.00
N LEU A 236 -0.07 5.09 -5.76
CA LEU A 236 -0.83 6.28 -5.30
C LEU A 236 -2.04 5.90 -4.44
N THR A 237 -2.48 4.64 -4.45
CA THR A 237 -3.62 4.12 -3.67
C THR A 237 -3.75 4.72 -2.24
N PRO A 238 -2.69 4.85 -1.42
CA PRO A 238 -2.80 5.43 -0.07
C PRO A 238 -3.26 6.90 -0.07
N ILE A 239 -2.90 7.66 -1.09
CA ILE A 239 -3.16 9.10 -1.20
C ILE A 239 -4.23 9.45 -2.26
N ALA A 240 -4.72 8.47 -3.03
CA ALA A 240 -5.67 8.69 -4.12
C ALA A 240 -6.94 9.43 -3.66
N HIS A 241 -7.39 9.21 -2.42
CA HIS A 241 -8.55 9.90 -1.85
C HIS A 241 -8.35 11.42 -1.67
N LYS A 242 -7.10 11.90 -1.68
CA LYS A 242 -6.75 13.33 -1.61
C LYS A 242 -6.58 13.98 -2.98
N ILE A 243 -6.57 13.19 -4.05
CA ILE A 243 -6.43 13.67 -5.43
C ILE A 243 -7.83 13.70 -6.05
N SER A 244 -8.22 14.84 -6.63
CA SER A 244 -9.52 14.95 -7.30
C SER A 244 -9.55 14.06 -8.55
N PRO A 245 -10.73 13.59 -9.01
CA PRO A 245 -10.83 12.81 -10.25
C PRO A 245 -10.26 13.53 -11.48
N HIS A 246 -10.43 14.86 -11.53
CA HIS A 246 -9.87 15.69 -12.58
C HIS A 246 -8.34 15.67 -12.56
N ASP A 247 -7.76 15.88 -11.37
CA ASP A 247 -6.30 15.92 -11.18
C ASP A 247 -5.66 14.56 -11.45
N MET A 248 -6.29 13.47 -10.99
CA MET A 248 -5.82 12.11 -11.28
C MET A 248 -5.85 11.82 -12.79
N LYS A 249 -6.90 12.26 -13.49
CA LYS A 249 -6.97 12.15 -14.95
C LYS A 249 -5.82 12.89 -15.64
N LEU A 250 -5.54 14.13 -15.25
CA LEU A 250 -4.41 14.90 -15.78
C LEU A 250 -3.08 14.19 -15.53
N ILE A 251 -2.85 13.69 -14.31
CA ILE A 251 -1.64 12.93 -13.95
C ILE A 251 -1.45 11.73 -14.87
N LEU A 252 -2.52 10.96 -15.13
CA LEU A 252 -2.46 9.78 -16.01
C LEU A 252 -2.19 10.18 -17.47
N GLU A 253 -2.87 11.21 -17.96
CA GLU A 253 -2.71 11.71 -19.34
C GLU A 253 -1.31 12.28 -19.60
N GLU A 254 -0.76 13.07 -18.68
CA GLU A 254 0.62 13.58 -18.73
C GLU A 254 1.67 12.46 -18.79
N ASN A 255 1.34 11.30 -18.24
CA ASN A 255 2.18 10.10 -18.24
C ASN A 255 1.84 9.11 -19.37
N ASN A 256 1.09 9.55 -20.38
CA ASN A 256 0.66 8.76 -21.55
C ASN A 256 -0.15 7.50 -21.20
N ILE A 257 -0.96 7.57 -20.13
CA ILE A 257 -1.92 6.52 -19.75
C ILE A 257 -3.30 6.93 -20.24
N ASP A 258 -3.78 6.22 -21.27
CA ASP A 258 -5.09 6.49 -21.86
C ASP A 258 -6.21 5.81 -21.04
N LEU A 259 -7.20 6.62 -20.63
CA LEU A 259 -8.37 6.19 -19.87
C LEU A 259 -9.45 5.50 -20.73
N GLU A 260 -9.54 5.80 -22.03
CA GLU A 260 -10.67 5.40 -22.87
C GLU A 260 -10.33 4.26 -23.83
N ILE A 261 -9.16 4.22 -24.46
CA ILE A 261 -8.66 3.10 -25.29
C ILE A 261 -7.15 3.23 -25.46
N GLY A 262 -6.37 2.15 -25.35
CA GLY A 262 -4.95 2.12 -25.71
C GLY A 262 -4.63 2.59 -27.14
N THR A 263 -4.50 3.91 -27.31
CA THR A 263 -3.87 4.58 -28.45
C THR A 263 -2.44 5.00 -28.12
N GLY A 264 -2.08 5.01 -26.83
CA GLY A 264 -0.70 4.99 -26.34
C GLY A 264 -0.20 3.56 -26.09
N ASP A 265 1.13 3.40 -26.05
CA ASP A 265 1.82 2.13 -25.80
C ASP A 265 1.49 1.49 -24.43
N LYS A 266 0.79 2.20 -23.52
CA LYS A 266 0.47 1.76 -22.17
C LYS A 266 -1.03 1.83 -21.87
N ARG A 267 -1.62 0.67 -21.60
CA ARG A 267 -3.06 0.49 -21.30
C ARG A 267 -3.33 0.82 -19.83
N LEU A 268 -4.54 1.32 -19.52
CA LEU A 268 -5.04 1.40 -18.16
C LEU A 268 -4.98 0.01 -17.48
N ASP A 269 -4.23 -0.09 -16.39
CA ASP A 269 -4.23 -1.26 -15.51
C ASP A 269 -5.34 -1.12 -14.45
N SER A 270 -5.75 -2.24 -13.88
CA SER A 270 -6.61 -2.35 -12.71
C SER A 270 -6.22 -1.39 -11.57
N ILE A 271 -4.93 -1.23 -11.30
CA ILE A 271 -4.44 -0.37 -10.22
C ILE A 271 -4.85 1.10 -10.44
N TYR A 272 -4.59 1.65 -11.63
CA TYR A 272 -4.97 3.03 -11.96
C TYR A 272 -6.48 3.23 -11.97
N PHE A 273 -7.22 2.21 -12.41
CA PHE A 273 -8.68 2.22 -12.37
C PHE A 273 -9.22 2.28 -10.94
N ASP A 274 -8.64 1.49 -10.03
CA ASP A 274 -8.99 1.50 -8.61
C ASP A 274 -8.63 2.86 -7.94
N GLU A 275 -7.49 3.45 -8.30
CA GLU A 275 -7.08 4.78 -7.81
C GLU A 275 -8.05 5.89 -8.26
N MET A 276 -8.44 5.89 -9.53
CA MET A 276 -9.49 6.77 -10.05
C MET A 276 -10.82 6.57 -9.29
N LEU A 277 -11.21 5.32 -9.05
CA LEU A 277 -12.42 4.99 -8.30
C LEU A 277 -12.36 5.55 -6.87
N ILE A 278 -11.21 5.42 -6.19
CA ILE A 278 -10.99 6.01 -4.86
C ILE A 278 -11.16 7.54 -4.93
N SER A 279 -10.61 8.21 -5.94
CA SER A 279 -10.78 9.65 -6.12
C SER A 279 -12.27 10.03 -6.28
N TYR A 280 -13.02 9.36 -7.17
CA TYR A 280 -14.45 9.62 -7.36
C TYR A 280 -15.26 9.41 -6.07
N LEU A 281 -15.03 8.31 -5.37
CA LEU A 281 -15.75 8.00 -4.14
C LEU A 281 -15.58 9.08 -3.06
N ASN A 282 -14.39 9.66 -2.94
CA ASN A 282 -14.08 10.63 -1.88
C ASN A 282 -14.45 12.07 -2.24
N TRP A 283 -14.41 12.44 -3.53
CA TRP A 283 -14.69 13.82 -3.97
C TRP A 283 -16.12 14.03 -4.49
N GLU A 284 -16.65 13.07 -5.24
CA GLU A 284 -17.95 13.20 -5.92
C GLU A 284 -19.01 12.28 -5.31
N GLY A 285 -18.60 11.25 -4.57
CA GLY A 285 -19.49 10.34 -3.89
C GLY A 285 -19.83 9.08 -4.69
N PRO A 286 -20.65 8.18 -4.10
CA PRO A 286 -20.85 6.84 -4.62
C PRO A 286 -21.69 6.77 -5.88
N GLU A 287 -22.66 7.67 -6.07
CA GLU A 287 -23.46 7.73 -7.31
C GLU A 287 -22.56 8.07 -8.52
N GLU A 288 -21.64 9.01 -8.34
CA GLU A 288 -20.80 9.54 -9.41
C GLU A 288 -19.66 8.57 -9.72
N ALA A 289 -19.08 7.96 -8.68
CA ALA A 289 -18.20 6.81 -8.81
C ALA A 289 -18.86 5.67 -9.61
N TRP A 290 -20.14 5.36 -9.35
CA TRP A 290 -20.84 4.32 -10.08
C TRP A 290 -21.11 4.70 -11.55
N LYS A 291 -21.46 5.96 -11.83
CA LYS A 291 -21.56 6.49 -13.20
C LYS A 291 -20.23 6.35 -13.93
N PHE A 292 -19.10 6.67 -13.28
CA PHE A 292 -17.76 6.47 -13.84
C PHE A 292 -17.53 4.99 -14.19
N LEU A 293 -17.77 4.07 -13.25
CA LEU A 293 -17.62 2.62 -13.47
C LEU A 293 -18.45 2.11 -14.66
N LYS A 294 -19.60 2.71 -14.93
CA LYS A 294 -20.54 2.34 -16.00
C LYS A 294 -20.40 3.19 -17.27
N SER A 295 -19.55 4.21 -17.27
CA SER A 295 -19.40 5.15 -18.39
C SER A 295 -18.89 4.47 -19.67
N SER A 296 -18.16 3.36 -19.52
CA SER A 296 -17.64 2.58 -20.63
C SER A 296 -17.81 1.08 -20.39
N LYS A 297 -18.32 0.35 -21.39
CA LYS A 297 -18.39 -1.12 -21.35
C LYS A 297 -17.01 -1.76 -21.16
N LYS A 298 -15.93 -1.07 -21.55
CA LYS A 298 -14.55 -1.56 -21.41
C LYS A 298 -14.11 -1.64 -19.95
N PHE A 299 -14.77 -0.92 -19.05
CA PHE A 299 -14.47 -0.98 -17.63
C PHE A 299 -14.99 -2.24 -16.95
N GLU A 300 -15.93 -2.97 -17.57
CA GLU A 300 -16.50 -4.20 -17.00
C GLU A 300 -15.42 -5.24 -16.65
N LYS A 301 -14.30 -5.29 -17.38
CA LYS A 301 -13.17 -6.20 -17.07
C LYS A 301 -12.48 -5.90 -15.74
N TYR A 302 -12.63 -4.69 -15.20
CA TYR A 302 -12.06 -4.30 -13.91
C TYR A 302 -13.00 -4.59 -12.74
N PHE A 303 -14.24 -5.05 -12.98
CA PHE A 303 -15.17 -5.45 -11.92
C PHE A 303 -14.75 -6.80 -11.34
N ASN A 304 -13.69 -6.75 -10.52
CA ASN A 304 -13.04 -7.90 -9.90
C ASN A 304 -13.01 -7.72 -8.37
N ILE A 305 -12.26 -8.59 -7.68
CA ILE A 305 -12.15 -8.54 -6.22
C ILE A 305 -11.55 -7.21 -5.73
N THR A 306 -10.60 -6.62 -6.45
CA THR A 306 -9.96 -5.35 -6.04
C THR A 306 -10.95 -4.19 -6.07
N THR A 307 -11.68 -4.01 -7.18
CA THR A 307 -12.76 -3.00 -7.28
C THR A 307 -13.82 -3.20 -6.19
N PHE A 308 -14.20 -4.45 -5.91
CA PHE A 308 -15.11 -4.76 -4.81
C PHE A 308 -14.55 -4.32 -3.44
N VAL A 309 -13.28 -4.64 -3.15
CA VAL A 309 -12.59 -4.25 -1.92
C VAL A 309 -12.54 -2.73 -1.78
N THR A 310 -12.27 -2.01 -2.87
CA THR A 310 -12.26 -0.54 -2.91
C THR A 310 -13.62 0.04 -2.49
N LEU A 311 -14.71 -0.42 -3.11
CA LEU A 311 -16.07 0.04 -2.79
C LEU A 311 -16.46 -0.31 -1.34
N VAL A 312 -16.25 -1.55 -0.91
CA VAL A 312 -16.60 -1.99 0.45
C VAL A 312 -15.83 -1.21 1.50
N ASN A 313 -14.54 -0.95 1.28
CA ASN A 313 -13.74 -0.16 2.22
C ASN A 313 -14.27 1.26 2.40
N TYR A 314 -14.76 1.88 1.32
CA TYR A 314 -15.41 3.19 1.39
C TYR A 314 -16.66 3.17 2.29
N PHE A 315 -17.60 2.27 2.00
CA PHE A 315 -18.85 2.16 2.75
C PHE A 315 -18.62 1.75 4.20
N ARG A 316 -17.69 0.82 4.45
CA ARG A 316 -17.30 0.39 5.80
C ARG A 316 -16.77 1.57 6.63
N LYS A 317 -15.85 2.38 6.09
CA LYS A 317 -15.29 3.56 6.80
C LYS A 317 -16.37 4.56 7.23
N LYS A 318 -17.51 4.58 6.51
CA LYS A 318 -18.67 5.43 6.80
C LYS A 318 -19.77 4.71 7.60
N ASN A 319 -19.49 3.52 8.12
CA ASN A 319 -20.47 2.69 8.84
C ASN A 319 -21.75 2.38 8.02
N GLN A 320 -21.59 2.20 6.71
CA GLN A 320 -22.67 1.87 5.77
C GLN A 320 -22.65 0.37 5.43
N LEU A 321 -22.77 -0.47 6.46
CA LEU A 321 -22.62 -1.93 6.34
C LEU A 321 -23.70 -2.56 5.44
N GLY A 322 -24.92 -2.00 5.41
CA GLY A 322 -25.98 -2.46 4.52
C GLY A 322 -25.58 -2.42 3.05
N PHE A 323 -24.87 -1.37 2.65
CA PHE A 323 -24.34 -1.23 1.29
C PHE A 323 -23.21 -2.22 1.00
N CYS A 324 -22.41 -2.59 2.01
CA CYS A 324 -21.35 -3.60 1.84
C CYS A 324 -21.94 -4.99 1.50
N PHE A 325 -22.98 -5.41 2.21
CA PHE A 325 -23.70 -6.66 1.92
C PHE A 325 -24.41 -6.60 0.56
N ALA A 326 -25.05 -5.47 0.24
CA ALA A 326 -25.74 -5.28 -1.04
C ALA A 326 -24.78 -5.36 -2.23
N LEU A 327 -23.60 -4.75 -2.11
CA LEU A 327 -22.54 -4.84 -3.11
C LEU A 327 -22.03 -6.27 -3.29
N SER A 328 -21.87 -7.03 -2.20
CA SER A 328 -21.43 -8.42 -2.30
C SER A 328 -22.40 -9.26 -3.13
N HIS A 329 -23.70 -9.14 -2.84
CA HIS A 329 -24.73 -9.79 -3.64
C HIS A 329 -24.69 -9.34 -5.11
N TYR A 330 -24.60 -8.03 -5.34
CA TYR A 330 -24.60 -7.45 -6.69
C TYR A 330 -23.40 -7.92 -7.51
N PHE A 331 -22.19 -7.90 -6.95
CA PHE A 331 -20.98 -8.38 -7.61
C PHE A 331 -21.03 -9.87 -7.96
N TYR A 332 -21.56 -10.69 -7.04
CA TYR A 332 -21.72 -12.11 -7.28
C TYR A 332 -22.73 -12.40 -8.39
N THR A 333 -23.91 -11.78 -8.33
CA THR A 333 -25.00 -12.04 -9.29
C THR A 333 -24.77 -11.44 -10.66
N ARG A 334 -24.13 -10.27 -10.75
CA ARG A 334 -23.95 -9.55 -12.01
C ARG A 334 -22.62 -9.84 -12.71
N TYR A 335 -21.56 -10.03 -11.93
CA TYR A 335 -20.19 -10.16 -12.44
C TYR A 335 -19.52 -11.49 -12.05
N HIS A 336 -20.23 -12.38 -11.36
CA HIS A 336 -19.72 -13.70 -10.92
C HIS A 336 -18.45 -13.62 -10.06
N VAL A 337 -18.24 -12.49 -9.36
CA VAL A 337 -17.13 -12.33 -8.42
C VAL A 337 -17.54 -12.92 -7.07
N ASN A 338 -16.79 -13.91 -6.57
CA ASN A 338 -17.06 -14.50 -5.26
C ASN A 338 -16.56 -13.57 -4.13
N THR A 339 -17.45 -12.69 -3.67
CA THR A 339 -17.12 -11.58 -2.75
C THR A 339 -17.48 -11.83 -1.30
N SER A 340 -18.36 -12.80 -1.02
CA SER A 340 -18.91 -13.03 0.32
C SER A 340 -17.80 -13.25 1.34
N MET A 341 -16.84 -14.12 1.06
CA MET A 341 -15.73 -14.41 1.98
C MET A 341 -14.79 -13.20 2.17
N VAL A 342 -14.57 -12.43 1.11
CA VAL A 342 -13.74 -11.21 1.15
C VAL A 342 -14.38 -10.15 2.04
N LEU A 343 -15.70 -9.94 1.89
CA LEU A 343 -16.48 -9.03 2.73
C LEU A 343 -16.30 -9.38 4.21
N LEU A 344 -16.50 -10.65 4.57
CA LEU A 344 -16.44 -11.10 5.95
C LEU A 344 -15.04 -10.91 6.54
N SER A 345 -13.99 -11.25 5.78
CA SER A 345 -12.61 -11.00 6.19
C SER A 345 -12.32 -9.52 6.43
N ILE A 346 -12.82 -8.62 5.57
CA ILE A 346 -12.69 -7.17 5.75
C ILE A 346 -13.41 -6.72 7.03
N LEU A 347 -14.67 -7.10 7.21
CA LEU A 347 -15.47 -6.69 8.36
C LEU A 347 -14.82 -7.17 9.66
N PHE A 348 -14.35 -8.41 9.72
CA PHE A 348 -13.71 -8.93 10.92
C PHE A 348 -12.37 -8.29 11.22
N ASN A 349 -11.44 -8.27 10.26
CA ASN A 349 -10.08 -7.82 10.56
C ASN A 349 -9.98 -6.31 10.82
N THR A 350 -10.93 -5.51 10.33
CA THR A 350 -10.80 -4.05 10.35
C THR A 350 -11.89 -3.34 11.15
N HIS A 351 -13.04 -3.99 11.41
CA HIS A 351 -14.13 -3.38 12.17
C HIS A 351 -14.18 -3.87 13.61
N LEU A 352 -13.86 -5.15 13.89
CA LEU A 352 -13.95 -5.73 15.25
C LEU A 352 -13.07 -5.01 16.28
N ILE A 353 -11.86 -4.58 15.88
CA ILE A 353 -10.89 -3.95 16.79
C ILE A 353 -11.36 -2.55 17.26
N ALA A 354 -12.25 -1.90 16.51
CA ALA A 354 -12.60 -0.49 16.70
C ALA A 354 -14.07 -0.25 17.07
N CYS A 355 -14.87 -1.30 17.31
CA CYS A 355 -16.29 -1.15 17.63
C CYS A 355 -16.53 -0.99 19.14
N GLU A 356 -17.35 0.00 19.50
CA GLU A 356 -18.14 -0.06 20.74
C GLU A 356 -19.02 -1.33 20.74
N PRO A 357 -19.42 -1.88 21.90
CA PRO A 357 -20.27 -3.06 21.95
C PRO A 357 -21.51 -2.86 21.08
N PHE A 358 -21.59 -3.65 20.02
CA PHE A 358 -22.76 -3.73 19.16
C PHE A 358 -23.60 -4.89 19.69
N ASP A 359 -24.84 -4.63 20.08
CA ASP A 359 -25.71 -5.61 20.74
C ASP A 359 -25.95 -6.89 19.91
N LYS A 360 -25.64 -6.88 18.60
CA LYS A 360 -25.80 -8.02 17.69
C LYS A 360 -24.50 -8.49 17.01
N TRP A 361 -23.33 -8.12 17.55
CA TRP A 361 -22.04 -8.51 16.95
C TRP A 361 -21.81 -10.03 17.03
N ARG A 362 -22.33 -10.69 18.07
CA ARG A 362 -22.28 -12.15 18.17
C ARG A 362 -23.00 -12.77 16.97
N GLU A 363 -24.19 -12.31 16.64
CA GLU A 363 -24.99 -12.80 15.52
C GLU A 363 -24.32 -12.48 14.19
N LEU A 364 -23.79 -11.26 13.99
CA LEU A 364 -23.06 -10.90 12.76
C LEU A 364 -21.76 -11.71 12.58
N THR A 365 -21.05 -11.97 13.67
CA THR A 365 -19.84 -12.81 13.72
C THR A 365 -20.16 -14.27 13.45
N MET A 366 -21.20 -14.79 14.07
CA MET A 366 -21.63 -16.16 13.87
C MET A 366 -22.12 -16.33 12.43
N VAL A 367 -22.99 -15.46 11.90
CA VAL A 367 -23.42 -15.38 10.48
C VAL A 367 -22.26 -15.52 9.47
N ALA A 368 -21.08 -15.09 9.84
CA ALA A 368 -19.92 -15.00 8.95
C ALA A 368 -18.85 -16.08 9.20
N TYR A 369 -18.92 -16.82 10.31
CA TYR A 369 -18.05 -17.95 10.59
C TYR A 369 -18.71 -19.27 10.19
N ASP A 370 -18.63 -19.68 8.93
CA ASP A 370 -19.12 -21.01 8.53
C ASP A 370 -18.13 -22.11 8.94
N ALA A 371 -18.45 -22.86 10.01
CA ALA A 371 -17.59 -23.92 10.54
C ALA A 371 -17.33 -25.07 9.55
N LYS A 372 -18.08 -25.16 8.44
CA LYS A 372 -17.81 -26.15 7.37
C LYS A 372 -16.71 -25.69 6.40
N ASP A 373 -16.46 -24.38 6.31
CA ASP A 373 -15.45 -23.77 5.46
C ASP A 373 -14.22 -23.32 6.29
N LYS A 374 -13.69 -24.23 7.13
CA LYS A 374 -12.54 -24.01 8.05
C LYS A 374 -11.26 -23.48 7.40
N PHE A 375 -11.19 -23.41 6.08
CA PHE A 375 -9.98 -23.07 5.32
C PHE A 375 -9.77 -21.56 5.10
N PHE A 376 -10.72 -20.69 5.43
CA PHE A 376 -10.70 -19.31 4.92
C PHE A 376 -10.59 -18.19 5.96
N VAL A 377 -11.01 -18.44 7.20
CA VAL A 377 -10.79 -17.47 8.28
C VAL A 377 -9.34 -17.60 8.71
N SER A 378 -8.53 -16.58 8.43
CA SER A 378 -7.10 -16.62 8.80
C SER A 378 -6.96 -16.86 10.31
N SER A 379 -5.89 -17.52 10.73
CA SER A 379 -5.61 -17.71 12.17
C SER A 379 -5.58 -16.39 12.94
N GLY A 380 -5.16 -15.29 12.29
CA GLY A 380 -5.22 -13.95 12.84
C GLY A 380 -6.65 -13.46 13.07
N THR A 381 -7.54 -13.70 12.11
CA THR A 381 -8.97 -13.33 12.24
C THR A 381 -9.66 -14.12 13.35
N LEU A 382 -9.36 -15.43 13.45
CA LEU A 382 -9.83 -16.27 14.56
C LEU A 382 -9.33 -15.77 15.92
N SER A 383 -8.05 -15.42 16.02
CA SER A 383 -7.48 -14.83 17.24
C SER A 383 -8.20 -13.55 17.63
N SER A 384 -8.39 -12.60 16.69
CA SER A 384 -9.09 -11.35 16.95
C SER A 384 -10.53 -11.57 17.43
N LEU A 385 -11.21 -12.59 16.89
CA LEU A 385 -12.56 -12.99 17.30
C LEU A 385 -12.58 -13.55 18.72
N HIS A 386 -11.61 -14.40 19.07
CA HIS A 386 -11.44 -14.91 20.44
C HIS A 386 -11.12 -13.78 21.44
N ASP A 387 -10.23 -12.85 21.07
CA ASP A 387 -9.85 -11.72 21.91
C ASP A 387 -11.07 -10.80 22.16
N TYR A 388 -11.86 -10.53 21.12
CA TYR A 388 -13.09 -9.75 21.22
C TYR A 388 -14.16 -10.46 22.08
N ALA A 389 -14.34 -11.79 21.91
CA ALA A 389 -15.22 -12.60 22.75
C ALA A 389 -14.85 -12.55 24.23
N THR A 390 -13.56 -12.64 24.51
CA THR A 390 -13.02 -12.55 25.86
C THR A 390 -13.26 -11.16 26.46
N LEU A 391 -13.00 -10.09 25.69
CA LEU A 391 -13.21 -8.71 26.13
C LEU A 391 -14.67 -8.43 26.52
N HIS A 392 -15.63 -8.98 25.78
CA HIS A 392 -17.06 -8.74 25.96
C HIS A 392 -17.82 -9.87 26.67
N LYS A 393 -17.11 -10.87 27.20
CA LYS A 393 -17.66 -11.97 28.02
C LYS A 393 -18.74 -12.82 27.32
N PHE A 394 -18.55 -13.16 26.06
CA PHE A 394 -19.42 -14.13 25.37
C PHE A 394 -18.65 -15.40 24.98
N ASP A 395 -19.40 -16.47 24.67
CA ASP A 395 -18.82 -17.78 24.34
C ASP A 395 -17.94 -17.69 23.07
N PRO A 396 -16.64 -17.99 23.16
CA PRO A 396 -15.74 -17.93 22.03
C PRO A 396 -15.84 -19.13 21.07
N HIS A 397 -16.72 -20.10 21.33
CA HIS A 397 -16.95 -21.23 20.43
C HIS A 397 -17.88 -20.83 19.27
N PHE A 398 -17.31 -20.29 18.20
CA PHE A 398 -18.04 -19.90 17.00
C PHE A 398 -18.50 -21.09 16.12
N GLU A 399 -18.21 -22.34 16.52
CA GLU A 399 -18.36 -23.51 15.65
C GLU A 399 -19.80 -24.05 15.51
N ASN A 400 -20.75 -23.59 16.34
CA ASN A 400 -22.12 -24.11 16.37
C ASN A 400 -23.18 -23.02 16.17
N PHE A 401 -23.78 -23.00 14.98
CA PHE A 401 -24.95 -22.15 14.70
C PHE A 401 -26.24 -22.79 15.22
N THR A 402 -27.01 -22.02 15.96
CA THR A 402 -28.44 -22.25 16.16
C THR A 402 -29.22 -22.05 14.85
N ASP A 403 -30.41 -22.63 14.75
CA ASP A 403 -31.25 -22.45 13.55
C ASP A 403 -31.75 -21.00 13.40
N ASP A 404 -31.91 -20.28 14.50
CA ASP A 404 -32.25 -18.85 14.49
C ASP A 404 -31.13 -17.99 13.91
N GLU A 405 -29.86 -18.32 14.18
CA GLU A 405 -28.71 -17.62 13.60
C GLU A 405 -28.55 -17.91 12.11
N LYS A 406 -28.79 -19.16 11.68
CA LYS A 406 -28.83 -19.49 10.24
C LYS A 406 -29.94 -18.73 9.53
N LYS A 407 -31.12 -18.66 10.15
CA LYS A 407 -32.27 -17.90 9.64
C LYS A 407 -31.97 -16.42 9.59
N PHE A 408 -31.30 -15.87 10.60
CA PHE A 408 -30.85 -14.48 10.63
C PHE A 408 -29.85 -14.20 9.50
N ARG A 409 -28.84 -15.06 9.29
CA ARG A 409 -27.90 -15.00 8.15
C ARG A 409 -28.64 -14.97 6.82
N SER A 410 -29.51 -15.94 6.58
CA SER A 410 -30.27 -16.01 5.33
C SER A 410 -31.13 -14.76 5.14
N ASN A 411 -31.79 -14.28 6.19
CA ASN A 411 -32.57 -13.05 6.15
C ASN A 411 -31.71 -11.82 5.89
N LEU A 412 -30.52 -11.72 6.46
CA LEU A 412 -29.57 -10.62 6.26
C LEU A 412 -29.19 -10.52 4.78
N PHE A 413 -28.65 -11.60 4.20
CA PHE A 413 -28.24 -11.64 2.80
C PHE A 413 -29.41 -11.50 1.83
N TYR A 414 -30.61 -11.99 2.20
CA TYR A 414 -31.82 -11.83 1.39
C TYR A 414 -32.37 -10.39 1.43
N SER A 415 -32.22 -9.70 2.56
CA SER A 415 -32.78 -8.36 2.76
C SER A 415 -31.86 -7.26 2.25
N LEU A 416 -30.55 -7.44 2.39
CA LEU A 416 -29.53 -6.46 1.99
C LEU A 416 -29.03 -6.76 0.57
N ARG A 417 -29.90 -6.53 -0.41
CA ARG A 417 -29.57 -6.71 -1.84
C ARG A 417 -30.33 -5.74 -2.72
N TRP A 418 -29.75 -5.44 -3.88
CA TRP A 418 -30.39 -4.70 -4.96
C TRP A 418 -30.77 -5.65 -6.09
N SER A 419 -31.99 -5.50 -6.62
CA SER A 419 -32.50 -6.29 -7.74
C SER A 419 -32.17 -5.71 -9.11
N LYS A 420 -31.77 -4.45 -9.16
CA LYS A 420 -31.37 -3.70 -10.35
C LYS A 420 -30.09 -2.93 -10.02
N GLU A 421 -29.91 -1.74 -10.58
CA GLU A 421 -28.78 -0.87 -10.25
C GLU A 421 -28.66 -0.59 -8.75
N PRO A 422 -27.43 -0.44 -8.23
CA PRO A 422 -27.18 0.01 -6.88
C PRO A 422 -27.87 1.32 -6.52
N ILE A 423 -28.34 1.40 -5.27
CA ILE A 423 -29.01 2.58 -4.71
C ILE A 423 -28.24 3.00 -3.47
N PHE A 424 -27.37 4.01 -3.62
CA PHE A 424 -26.43 4.46 -2.58
C PHE A 424 -27.00 5.47 -1.58
N GLU A 425 -28.32 5.65 -1.57
CA GLU A 425 -29.03 6.45 -0.58
C GLU A 425 -29.98 5.56 0.23
N LEU A 426 -29.85 5.55 1.56
CA LEU A 426 -30.62 4.65 2.41
C LEU A 426 -32.12 4.94 2.32
N SER A 427 -32.51 6.22 2.22
CA SER A 427 -33.90 6.68 2.10
C SER A 427 -34.64 6.06 0.90
N LYS A 428 -33.94 5.94 -0.24
CA LYS A 428 -34.41 5.41 -1.52
C LYS A 428 -34.48 3.88 -1.56
N ASN A 429 -33.92 3.20 -0.56
CA ASN A 429 -34.01 1.74 -0.46
C ASN A 429 -35.38 1.29 0.11
N ASN A 430 -35.76 0.05 -0.21
CA ASN A 430 -37.03 -0.51 0.25
C ASN A 430 -37.06 -0.68 1.78
N ASN A 431 -38.26 -0.79 2.36
CA ASN A 431 -38.42 -0.84 3.83
C ASN A 431 -37.77 -2.07 4.48
N VAL A 432 -37.67 -3.19 3.78
CA VAL A 432 -37.00 -4.41 4.27
C VAL A 432 -35.50 -4.18 4.39
N PHE A 433 -34.90 -3.60 3.35
CA PHE A 433 -33.50 -3.19 3.33
C PHE A 433 -33.21 -2.20 4.45
N LYS A 434 -34.00 -1.12 4.58
CA LYS A 434 -33.80 -0.09 5.61
C LYS A 434 -33.85 -0.66 7.02
N LYS A 435 -34.84 -1.53 7.31
CA LYS A 435 -34.95 -2.20 8.60
C LYS A 435 -33.73 -3.07 8.89
N MET A 436 -33.28 -3.86 7.91
CA MET A 436 -32.12 -4.73 8.08
C MET A 436 -30.81 -3.93 8.20
N ALA A 437 -30.63 -2.86 7.42
CA ALA A 437 -29.45 -1.99 7.49
C ALA A 437 -29.33 -1.31 8.86
N LYS A 438 -30.44 -0.79 9.40
CA LYS A 438 -30.49 -0.25 10.78
C LYS A 438 -30.17 -1.33 11.81
N LEU A 439 -30.67 -2.55 11.61
CA LEU A 439 -30.43 -3.68 12.50
C LEU A 439 -28.96 -4.07 12.61
N ILE A 440 -28.17 -3.84 11.55
CA ILE A 440 -26.72 -4.05 11.52
C ILE A 440 -25.92 -2.76 11.75
N GLY A 441 -26.53 -1.73 12.34
CA GLY A 441 -25.81 -0.55 12.84
C GLY A 441 -25.57 0.58 11.83
N GLN A 442 -26.16 0.54 10.63
CA GLN A 442 -26.07 1.65 9.68
C GLN A 442 -26.92 2.85 10.17
N LYS A 443 -26.27 3.99 10.41
CA LYS A 443 -26.90 5.27 10.77
C LYS A 443 -27.53 5.92 9.52
N GLU A 444 -28.55 6.76 9.72
CA GLU A 444 -29.27 7.45 8.64
C GLU A 444 -28.38 8.40 7.82
#